data_AF-Q7XBP0-F1
#
_entry.id   AF-Q7XBP0-F1
#
_cell.length_a   1.000
_cell.length_b   1.000
_cell.length_c   1.000
_cell.angle_alpha   90.00
_cell.angle_beta   90.00
_cell.angle_gamma   90.00
#
_symmetry.space_group_name_H-M   'P 1'
#
loop_
_entity.id
_entity.type
_entity.pdbx_description
1 polymer ?
#
loop_
_entity_poly.entity_id
_entity_poly.type
_entity_poly.pdbx_seq_one_letter_code
_entity_poly.pdbx_strand_id
1 'polypeptide(L)'
;EAEKLLDKGIHPIRIAQGFEDACEIAVKHLGDIADTVPWSEEKLDALYETAATTLGSKIISRFQKQMSEIAVNAVLSVADLKRKDVNFELIKVEGKVGGRLEDTMLVKGIVLDKEIAHSQMAKEIKDAKIAILTCPFEPPKPKTKHKIDISSAESYQNLYDREQKYFRDMVKKCKDSGATLVLCQWGFDDEATHLLMHNKLPAVRWVGGVEIELLAIATDARIVPRFEELDSSKLGTAGHVREISFGTDNDKMVVIEDCPNSKAVTVLIRGGNQMIIDEADRSLHDAMCVTRNLIRDNRIVYGGGAA
;
A
#
# COMPACT_ATOMS: atom_id res chain seq x y z
N GLU A 1 30.86 -16.19 26.81
CA GLU A 1 30.63 -17.43 27.57
C GLU A 1 31.09 -18.70 26.90
N ALA A 2 30.74 -18.96 25.62
CA ALA A 2 31.24 -20.14 24.90
C ALA A 2 32.79 -20.21 24.84
N GLU A 3 33.45 -19.07 24.62
CA GLU A 3 34.92 -18.97 24.61
C GLU A 3 35.55 -19.40 25.95
N LYS A 4 34.97 -19.01 27.08
CA LYS A 4 35.43 -19.45 28.41
C LYS A 4 35.30 -20.96 28.62
N LEU A 5 34.35 -21.61 27.97
CA LEU A 5 34.18 -23.07 28.01
C LEU A 5 35.20 -23.77 27.10
N LEU A 6 35.54 -23.15 25.97
CA LEU A 6 36.63 -23.60 25.09
C LEU A 6 38.00 -23.49 25.78
N ASP A 7 38.27 -22.39 26.48
CA ASP A 7 39.50 -22.19 27.27
C ASP A 7 39.65 -23.24 28.38
N LYS A 8 38.52 -23.77 28.89
CA LYS A 8 38.48 -24.88 29.85
C LYS A 8 38.64 -26.26 29.20
N GLY A 9 38.86 -26.33 27.89
CA GLY A 9 39.09 -27.57 27.15
C GLY A 9 37.81 -28.33 26.75
N ILE A 10 36.63 -27.70 26.81
CA ILE A 10 35.38 -28.35 26.39
C ILE A 10 35.27 -28.30 24.87
N HIS A 11 34.94 -29.44 24.25
CA HIS A 11 34.83 -29.54 22.79
C HIS A 11 33.67 -28.68 22.24
N PRO A 12 33.87 -27.87 21.18
CA PRO A 12 32.85 -26.97 20.63
C PRO A 12 31.50 -27.64 20.31
N ILE A 13 31.53 -28.84 19.72
CA ILE A 13 30.31 -29.60 19.38
C ILE A 13 29.45 -29.91 20.62
N ARG A 14 30.09 -30.23 21.76
CA ARG A 14 29.36 -30.48 23.01
C ARG A 14 28.74 -29.20 23.58
N ILE A 15 29.42 -28.06 23.39
CA ILE A 15 28.89 -26.75 23.80
C ILE A 15 27.67 -26.40 22.94
N ALA A 16 27.74 -26.62 21.63
CA ALA A 16 26.63 -26.38 20.71
C ALA A 16 25.40 -27.24 21.07
N GLN A 17 25.57 -28.54 21.26
CA GLN A 17 24.49 -29.43 21.71
C GLN A 17 23.92 -29.00 23.06
N GLY A 18 24.77 -28.66 24.02
CA GLY A 18 24.32 -28.18 25.34
C GLY A 18 23.50 -26.89 25.27
N PHE A 19 23.79 -26.00 24.31
CA PHE A 19 22.96 -24.80 24.09
C PHE A 19 21.62 -25.11 23.41
N GLU A 20 21.56 -26.09 22.50
CA GLU A 20 20.30 -26.57 21.93
C GLU A 20 19.41 -27.17 23.03
N ASP A 21 19.96 -28.07 23.85
CA ASP A 21 19.23 -28.68 24.98
C ASP A 21 18.75 -27.62 25.98
N ALA A 22 19.60 -26.65 26.31
CA ALA A 22 19.24 -25.55 27.21
C ALA A 22 18.16 -24.64 26.61
N CYS A 23 18.19 -24.41 25.29
CA CYS A 23 17.18 -23.64 24.59
C CYS A 23 15.82 -24.33 24.65
N GLU A 24 15.75 -25.65 24.45
CA GLU A 24 14.50 -26.40 24.58
C GLU A 24 13.90 -26.30 25.98
N ILE A 25 14.73 -26.41 27.02
CA ILE A 25 14.29 -26.28 28.41
C ILE A 25 13.76 -24.86 28.67
N ALA A 26 14.47 -23.83 28.18
CA ALA A 26 14.06 -22.44 28.32
C ALA A 26 12.72 -22.17 27.61
N VAL A 27 12.51 -22.68 26.39
CA VAL A 27 11.26 -22.53 25.65
C VAL A 27 10.10 -23.23 26.36
N LYS A 28 10.32 -24.41 26.95
CA LYS A 28 9.31 -25.09 27.77
C LYS A 28 8.95 -24.26 28.99
N HIS A 29 9.94 -23.72 29.71
CA HIS A 29 9.72 -22.89 30.89
C HIS A 29 8.97 -21.59 30.56
N LEU A 30 9.29 -20.95 29.43
CA LEU A 30 8.53 -19.80 28.91
C LEU A 30 7.07 -20.17 28.63
N GLY A 31 6.80 -21.38 28.14
CA GLY A 31 5.45 -21.89 27.97
C GLY A 31 4.67 -22.04 29.28
N ASP A 32 5.35 -22.37 30.38
CA ASP A 32 4.75 -22.51 31.72
C ASP A 32 4.50 -21.15 32.40
N ILE A 33 5.36 -20.16 32.16
CA ILE A 33 5.23 -18.80 32.70
C ILE A 33 4.27 -17.93 31.87
N ALA A 34 4.08 -18.25 30.59
CA ALA A 34 3.28 -17.45 29.68
C ALA A 34 1.83 -17.30 30.17
N ASP A 35 1.38 -16.06 30.24
CA ASP A 35 0.00 -15.73 30.52
C ASP A 35 -0.78 -15.66 29.20
N THR A 36 -2.03 -16.12 29.23
CA THR A 36 -2.92 -16.04 28.07
C THR A 36 -3.83 -14.83 28.22
N VAL A 37 -3.69 -13.84 27.33
CA VAL A 37 -4.52 -12.65 27.35
C VAL A 37 -5.68 -12.83 26.38
N PRO A 38 -6.94 -12.86 26.85
CA PRO A 38 -8.08 -12.87 25.96
C PRO A 38 -8.21 -11.50 25.31
N TRP A 39 -8.11 -11.44 23.98
CA TRP A 39 -8.47 -10.26 23.20
C TRP A 39 -9.75 -10.55 22.41
N SER A 40 -10.60 -9.54 22.28
CA SER A 40 -11.80 -9.59 21.44
C SER A 40 -11.89 -8.29 20.62
N GLU A 41 -12.70 -8.26 19.57
CA GLU A 41 -12.92 -7.02 18.79
C GLU A 41 -13.41 -5.85 19.67
N GLU A 42 -14.07 -6.16 20.79
CA GLU A 42 -14.56 -5.18 21.77
C GLU A 42 -13.50 -4.77 22.82
N LYS A 43 -12.47 -5.58 23.03
CA LYS A 43 -11.40 -5.38 24.02
C LYS A 43 -10.04 -5.40 23.33
N LEU A 44 -9.69 -4.25 22.77
CA LEU A 44 -8.43 -4.01 22.06
C LEU A 44 -7.32 -3.49 22.97
N ASP A 45 -7.60 -3.25 24.26
CA ASP A 45 -6.66 -2.64 25.21
C ASP A 45 -5.34 -3.41 25.27
N ALA A 46 -5.39 -4.74 25.32
CA ALA A 46 -4.20 -5.58 25.33
C ALA A 46 -3.35 -5.44 24.06
N LEU A 47 -3.98 -5.30 22.88
CA LEU A 47 -3.29 -5.09 21.61
C LEU A 47 -2.62 -3.71 21.59
N TYR A 48 -3.31 -2.68 22.08
CA TYR A 48 -2.77 -1.33 22.18
C TYR A 48 -1.60 -1.25 23.18
N GLU A 49 -1.72 -1.86 24.35
CA GLU A 49 -0.65 -1.89 25.36
C GLU A 49 0.60 -2.61 24.85
N THR A 50 0.41 -3.74 24.16
CA THR A 50 1.53 -4.52 23.60
C THR A 50 2.22 -3.75 22.47
N ALA A 51 1.44 -3.13 21.57
CA ALA A 51 1.98 -2.27 20.52
C ALA A 51 2.70 -1.04 21.09
N ALA A 52 2.12 -0.40 22.11
CA ALA A 52 2.74 0.75 22.79
C ALA A 52 4.07 0.37 23.46
N THR A 53 4.13 -0.79 24.13
CA THR A 53 5.36 -1.31 24.74
C THR A 53 6.47 -1.50 23.69
N THR A 54 6.11 -1.97 22.50
CA THR A 54 7.04 -2.16 21.38
C THR A 54 7.57 -0.84 20.83
N LEU A 55 6.74 0.21 20.82
CA LEU A 55 7.10 1.53 20.32
C LEU A 55 7.85 2.40 21.35
N GLY A 56 7.73 2.09 22.65
CA GLY A 56 8.30 2.86 23.75
C GLY A 56 9.83 2.98 23.74
N SER A 57 10.54 2.03 23.13
CA SER A 57 12.00 2.04 23.00
C SER A 57 12.52 2.77 21.75
N LYS A 58 11.63 3.34 20.93
CA LYS A 58 11.97 3.91 19.60
C LYS A 58 11.83 5.43 19.56
N ILE A 59 12.25 6.04 18.44
CA ILE A 59 12.17 7.49 18.21
C ILE A 59 10.72 8.01 18.34
N ILE A 60 9.73 7.15 18.06
CA ILE A 60 8.30 7.47 18.09
C ILE A 60 7.68 7.37 19.49
N SER A 61 8.47 7.08 20.53
CA SER A 61 8.00 6.99 21.92
C SER A 61 7.08 8.15 22.35
N ARG A 62 7.35 9.37 21.87
CA ARG A 62 6.51 10.56 22.15
C ARG A 62 5.06 10.44 21.65
N PHE A 63 4.84 9.73 20.55
CA PHE A 63 3.54 9.56 19.89
C PHE A 63 3.08 8.11 19.84
N GLN A 64 3.61 7.28 20.75
CA GLN A 64 3.38 5.84 20.77
C GLN A 64 1.89 5.48 20.81
N LYS A 65 1.05 6.29 21.48
CA LYS A 65 -0.39 6.01 21.61
C LYS A 65 -1.12 6.06 20.25
N GLN A 66 -0.98 7.17 19.53
CA GLN A 66 -1.58 7.33 18.20
C GLN A 66 -1.06 6.26 17.23
N MET A 67 0.24 5.97 17.29
CA MET A 67 0.87 5.01 16.39
C MET A 67 0.49 3.56 16.72
N SER A 68 0.33 3.24 18.01
CA SER A 68 -0.22 1.95 18.43
C SER A 68 -1.67 1.77 17.98
N GLU A 69 -2.47 2.83 18.06
CA GLU A 69 -3.86 2.79 17.60
C GLU A 69 -3.92 2.57 16.08
N ILE A 70 -3.09 3.26 15.30
CA ILE A 70 -3.00 3.10 13.85
C ILE A 70 -2.53 1.69 13.48
N ALA A 71 -1.47 1.18 14.10
CA ALA A 71 -0.91 -0.14 13.80
C ALA A 71 -1.93 -1.26 14.09
N VAL A 72 -2.61 -1.21 15.25
CA VAL A 72 -3.61 -2.20 15.62
C VAL A 72 -4.83 -2.13 14.70
N ASN A 73 -5.34 -0.93 14.41
CA ASN A 73 -6.47 -0.77 13.49
C ASN A 73 -6.14 -1.21 12.06
N ALA A 74 -4.92 -0.97 11.59
CA ALA A 74 -4.45 -1.44 10.28
C ALA A 74 -4.45 -2.98 10.22
N VAL A 75 -3.85 -3.62 11.24
CA VAL A 75 -3.78 -5.08 11.32
C VAL A 75 -5.17 -5.72 11.42
N LEU A 76 -6.06 -5.16 12.25
CA LEU A 76 -7.42 -5.68 12.40
C LEU A 76 -8.27 -5.55 11.13
N SER A 77 -8.05 -4.49 10.34
CA SER A 77 -8.77 -4.29 9.08
C SER A 77 -8.46 -5.38 8.04
N VAL A 78 -7.27 -5.98 8.14
CA VAL A 78 -6.76 -6.99 7.20
C VAL A 78 -6.83 -8.41 7.78
N ALA A 79 -6.93 -8.55 9.10
CA ALA A 79 -6.90 -9.83 9.78
C ALA A 79 -8.07 -10.74 9.37
N ASP A 80 -7.76 -11.99 9.02
CA ASP A 80 -8.77 -13.04 8.93
C ASP A 80 -8.85 -13.74 10.29
N LEU A 81 -9.86 -13.39 11.08
CA LEU A 81 -10.07 -13.93 12.42
C LEU A 81 -10.35 -15.44 12.44
N LYS A 82 -10.88 -16.01 11.34
CA LYS A 82 -11.15 -17.46 11.27
C LYS A 82 -9.86 -18.23 11.10
N ARG A 83 -8.96 -17.71 10.26
CA ARG A 83 -7.64 -18.29 10.02
C ARG A 83 -6.60 -17.87 11.08
N LYS A 84 -6.90 -16.83 11.86
CA LYS A 84 -5.96 -16.15 12.76
C LYS A 84 -4.66 -15.80 12.03
N ASP A 85 -4.77 -15.20 10.85
CA ASP A 85 -3.60 -14.78 10.08
C ASP A 85 -3.82 -13.39 9.50
N VAL A 86 -2.71 -12.70 9.28
CA VAL A 86 -2.67 -11.33 8.78
C VAL A 86 -1.70 -11.33 7.60
N ASN A 87 -2.19 -10.94 6.42
CA ASN A 87 -1.31 -10.74 5.27
C ASN A 87 -0.80 -9.30 5.24
N PHE A 88 0.50 -9.10 5.47
CA PHE A 88 1.11 -7.78 5.42
C PHE A 88 1.12 -7.16 4.02
N GLU A 89 1.02 -7.96 2.96
CA GLU A 89 0.98 -7.43 1.59
C GLU A 89 -0.22 -6.50 1.36
N LEU A 90 -1.31 -6.69 2.11
CA LEU A 90 -2.51 -5.87 2.03
C LEU A 90 -2.42 -4.57 2.83
N ILE A 91 -1.37 -4.39 3.65
CA ILE A 91 -1.11 -3.17 4.40
C ILE A 91 0.00 -2.42 3.68
N LYS A 92 -0.35 -1.30 3.04
CA LYS A 92 0.63 -0.40 2.44
C LYS A 92 1.08 0.60 3.49
N VAL A 93 2.38 0.85 3.60
CA VAL A 93 2.90 1.98 4.37
C VAL A 93 3.49 2.98 3.37
N GLU A 94 2.97 4.20 3.37
CA GLU A 94 3.40 5.25 2.47
C GLU A 94 3.96 6.41 3.31
N GLY A 95 5.23 6.75 3.10
CA GLY A 95 5.91 7.82 3.81
C GLY A 95 6.06 9.07 2.95
N LYS A 96 5.50 10.20 3.39
CA LYS A 96 5.66 11.47 2.68
C LYS A 96 6.31 12.54 3.57
N VAL A 97 7.38 13.13 3.04
CA VAL A 97 8.10 14.24 3.70
C VAL A 97 7.19 15.47 3.82
N GLY A 98 7.36 16.19 4.92
CA GLY A 98 6.63 17.42 5.22
C GLY A 98 5.53 17.20 6.25
N GLY A 99 5.16 18.27 6.96
CA GLY A 99 4.25 18.21 8.08
C GLY A 99 4.92 17.68 9.36
N ARG A 100 4.11 17.23 10.31
CA ARG A 100 4.54 16.69 11.60
C ARG A 100 4.27 15.19 11.66
N LEU A 101 4.96 14.50 12.55
CA LEU A 101 4.71 13.08 12.80
C LEU A 101 3.27 12.83 13.29
N GLU A 102 2.69 13.81 13.99
CA GLU A 102 1.30 13.83 14.47
C GLU A 102 0.27 13.75 13.33
N ASP A 103 0.63 14.17 12.11
CA ASP A 103 -0.27 14.15 10.96
C ASP A 103 -0.38 12.76 10.31
N THR A 104 0.28 11.76 10.89
CA THR A 104 0.21 10.36 10.44
C THR A 104 -1.19 9.80 10.66
N MET A 105 -1.75 9.19 9.62
CA MET A 105 -3.14 8.73 9.62
C MET A 105 -3.29 7.35 8.97
N LEU A 106 -4.31 6.61 9.43
CA LEU A 106 -4.76 5.39 8.78
C LEU A 106 -5.82 5.73 7.72
N VAL A 107 -5.54 5.42 6.46
CA VAL A 107 -6.48 5.53 5.36
C VAL A 107 -7.10 4.16 5.11
N LYS A 108 -8.42 4.06 5.25
CA LYS A 108 -9.21 2.87 4.89
C LYS A 108 -9.40 2.80 3.37
N GLY A 109 -8.31 2.51 2.69
CA GLY A 109 -8.21 2.48 1.24
C GLY A 109 -6.75 2.65 0.82
N ILE A 110 -6.54 3.27 -0.33
CA ILE A 110 -5.22 3.33 -0.96
C ILE A 110 -4.80 4.78 -1.20
N VAL A 111 -3.56 5.06 -0.79
CA VAL A 111 -2.88 6.32 -1.10
C VAL A 111 -1.86 6.08 -2.20
N LEU A 112 -1.93 6.92 -3.23
CA LEU A 112 -0.99 6.94 -4.35
C LEU A 112 -0.16 8.23 -4.27
N ASP A 113 1.17 8.10 -4.27
CA ASP A 113 2.08 9.25 -4.41
C ASP A 113 2.18 9.70 -5.88
N LYS A 114 1.03 10.10 -6.42
CA LYS A 114 0.83 10.59 -7.78
C LYS A 114 -0.17 11.74 -7.75
N GLU A 115 -0.01 12.66 -8.68
CA GLU A 115 -0.99 13.70 -8.96
C GLU A 115 -1.92 13.28 -10.10
N ILE A 116 -3.05 13.97 -10.19
CA ILE A 116 -3.94 13.83 -11.35
C ILE A 116 -3.23 14.39 -12.59
N ALA A 117 -3.33 13.70 -13.72
CA ALA A 117 -2.53 13.96 -14.92
C ALA A 117 -2.67 15.39 -15.48
N HIS A 118 -3.81 16.06 -15.26
CA HIS A 118 -4.05 17.41 -15.73
C HIS A 118 -4.63 18.29 -14.62
N SER A 119 -4.11 19.50 -14.46
CA SER A 119 -4.47 20.42 -13.36
C SER A 119 -5.94 20.88 -13.36
N GLN A 120 -6.57 20.92 -14.55
CA GLN A 120 -7.98 21.29 -14.72
C GLN A 120 -8.96 20.12 -14.54
N MET A 121 -8.48 18.89 -14.28
CA MET A 121 -9.36 17.77 -13.97
C MET A 121 -9.98 17.92 -12.59
N ALA A 122 -11.09 17.21 -12.35
CA ALA A 122 -11.76 17.20 -11.05
C ALA A 122 -10.84 16.59 -10.00
N LYS A 123 -10.60 17.33 -8.91
CA LYS A 123 -9.76 16.91 -7.77
C LYS A 123 -10.49 16.08 -6.75
N GLU A 124 -11.82 16.11 -6.78
CA GLU A 124 -12.69 15.36 -5.87
C GLU A 124 -13.77 14.67 -6.70
N ILE A 125 -13.96 13.38 -6.44
CA ILE A 125 -14.93 12.52 -7.12
C ILE A 125 -15.67 11.75 -6.03
N LYS A 126 -17.00 11.86 -6.04
CA LYS A 126 -17.90 11.06 -5.18
C LYS A 126 -18.47 9.92 -6.01
N ASP A 127 -18.64 8.75 -5.39
CA ASP A 127 -19.12 7.53 -6.03
C ASP A 127 -18.31 7.19 -7.30
N ALA A 128 -17.00 7.05 -7.11
CA ALA A 128 -16.07 6.82 -8.18
C ALA A 128 -16.18 5.38 -8.74
N LYS A 129 -16.30 5.28 -10.07
CA LYS A 129 -16.12 4.05 -10.83
C LYS A 129 -14.73 4.04 -11.44
N ILE A 130 -13.88 3.16 -10.94
CA ILE A 130 -12.44 3.18 -11.21
C ILE A 130 -12.12 2.14 -12.29
N ALA A 131 -11.55 2.61 -13.39
CA ALA A 131 -10.97 1.74 -14.42
C ALA A 131 -9.48 1.53 -14.11
N ILE A 132 -9.09 0.29 -13.84
CA ILE A 132 -7.69 -0.09 -13.62
C ILE A 132 -7.14 -0.70 -14.91
N LEU A 133 -6.18 -0.02 -15.52
CA LEU A 133 -5.66 -0.35 -16.84
C LEU A 133 -4.15 -0.61 -16.79
N THR A 134 -3.71 -1.69 -17.44
CA THR A 134 -2.28 -1.96 -17.67
C THR A 134 -1.84 -1.68 -19.10
N CYS A 135 -2.76 -1.23 -19.96
CA CYS A 135 -2.43 -0.71 -21.30
C CYS A 135 -1.98 0.76 -21.24
N PRO A 136 -0.96 1.15 -22.01
CA PRO A 136 -0.59 2.56 -22.19
C PRO A 136 -1.61 3.28 -23.09
N PHE A 137 -1.84 4.57 -22.84
CA PHE A 137 -2.50 5.45 -23.82
C PHE A 137 -1.46 5.98 -24.80
N GLU A 138 -0.93 5.08 -25.61
CA GLU A 138 0.01 5.40 -26.68
C GLU A 138 -0.40 4.67 -27.97
N PRO A 139 -0.03 5.21 -29.14
CA PRO A 139 -0.15 4.48 -30.39
C PRO A 139 0.66 3.17 -30.30
N PRO A 140 0.13 2.05 -30.82
CA PRO A 140 0.77 0.76 -30.69
C PRO A 140 2.11 0.75 -31.41
N LYS A 141 3.20 0.68 -30.64
CA LYS A 141 4.54 0.50 -31.17
C LYS A 141 4.80 -1.01 -31.35
N PRO A 142 5.13 -1.48 -32.56
CA PRO A 142 5.52 -2.88 -32.75
C PRO A 142 6.75 -3.18 -31.89
N LYS A 143 6.80 -4.37 -31.29
CA LYS A 143 7.93 -4.81 -30.45
C LYS A 143 9.22 -5.01 -31.25
N THR A 144 9.09 -5.20 -32.57
CA THR A 144 10.22 -5.29 -33.50
C THR A 144 10.62 -3.91 -33.99
N LYS A 145 11.91 -3.72 -34.32
CA LYS A 145 12.40 -2.46 -34.92
C LYS A 145 11.69 -2.25 -36.26
N HIS A 146 10.70 -1.37 -36.27
CA HIS A 146 9.99 -0.96 -37.47
C HIS A 146 10.37 0.48 -37.81
N LYS A 147 10.78 0.73 -39.06
CA LYS A 147 10.95 2.07 -39.59
C LYS A 147 9.71 2.43 -40.39
N ILE A 148 9.10 3.57 -40.09
CA ILE A 148 7.97 4.09 -40.86
C ILE A 148 8.58 5.04 -41.89
N ASP A 149 8.66 4.60 -43.14
CA ASP A 149 9.14 5.44 -44.24
C ASP A 149 7.96 6.21 -44.83
N ILE A 150 7.95 7.53 -44.64
CA ILE A 150 6.90 8.42 -45.12
C ILE A 150 7.37 9.07 -46.42
N SER A 151 6.77 8.69 -47.55
CA SER A 151 7.18 9.13 -48.88
C SER A 151 6.44 10.37 -49.40
N SER A 152 5.30 10.74 -48.83
CA SER A 152 4.50 11.89 -49.28
C SER A 152 3.85 12.66 -48.11
N ALA A 153 3.62 13.96 -48.33
CA ALA A 153 2.95 14.83 -47.35
C ALA A 153 1.52 14.35 -47.03
N GLU A 154 0.80 13.81 -48.02
CA GLU A 154 -0.54 13.23 -47.81
C GLU A 154 -0.50 11.99 -46.91
N SER A 155 0.56 11.18 -47.00
CA SER A 155 0.74 10.01 -46.15
C SER A 155 1.05 10.41 -44.70
N TYR A 156 1.76 11.53 -44.51
CA TYR A 156 1.99 12.10 -43.19
C TYR A 156 0.66 12.57 -42.54
N GLN A 157 -0.15 13.32 -43.29
CA GLN A 157 -1.44 13.81 -42.79
C GLN A 157 -2.40 12.66 -42.44
N ASN A 158 -2.49 11.64 -43.29
CA ASN A 158 -3.32 10.46 -43.01
C ASN A 158 -2.85 9.67 -41.78
N LEU A 159 -1.53 9.63 -41.51
CA LEU A 159 -0.98 9.00 -40.32
C LEU A 159 -1.41 9.78 -39.07
N TYR A 160 -1.26 11.11 -39.10
CA TYR A 160 -1.68 11.98 -38.02
C TYR A 160 -3.19 11.86 -37.72
N ASP A 161 -4.04 11.86 -38.75
CA ASP A 161 -5.49 11.72 -38.58
C ASP A 161 -5.87 10.34 -37.99
N ARG A 162 -5.12 9.28 -38.34
CA ARG A 162 -5.29 7.94 -37.77
C ARG A 162 -4.88 7.88 -36.30
N GLU A 163 -3.79 8.53 -35.95
CA GLU A 163 -3.30 8.64 -34.57
C GLU A 163 -4.31 9.38 -33.69
N GLN A 164 -4.79 10.53 -34.15
CA GLN A 164 -5.86 11.30 -33.50
C GLN A 164 -7.13 10.47 -33.29
N LYS A 165 -7.54 9.73 -34.34
CA LYS A 165 -8.71 8.85 -34.26
C LYS A 165 -8.50 7.73 -33.24
N TYR A 166 -7.30 7.16 -33.18
CA TYR A 166 -6.96 6.11 -32.23
C TYR A 166 -7.11 6.58 -30.77
N PHE A 167 -6.59 7.78 -30.44
CA PHE A 167 -6.77 8.35 -29.10
C PHE A 167 -8.24 8.63 -28.77
N ARG A 168 -9.00 9.19 -29.72
CA ARG A 168 -10.44 9.43 -29.53
C ARG A 168 -11.21 8.13 -29.28
N ASP A 169 -10.90 7.08 -30.02
CA ASP A 169 -11.55 5.77 -29.86
C ASP A 169 -11.22 5.16 -28.49
N MET A 170 -9.98 5.28 -28.00
CA MET A 170 -9.60 4.82 -26.65
C MET A 170 -10.35 5.57 -25.55
N VAL A 171 -10.36 6.91 -25.59
CA VAL A 171 -11.06 7.73 -24.59
C VAL A 171 -12.57 7.48 -24.65
N LYS A 172 -13.13 7.28 -25.84
CA LYS A 172 -14.53 6.93 -26.01
C LYS A 172 -14.86 5.58 -25.36
N LYS A 173 -14.03 4.54 -25.54
CA LYS A 173 -14.22 3.24 -24.85
C LYS A 173 -14.23 3.39 -23.33
N CYS A 174 -13.34 4.20 -22.76
CA CYS A 174 -13.32 4.48 -21.31
C CYS A 174 -14.58 5.20 -20.82
N LYS A 175 -15.15 6.06 -21.68
CA LYS A 175 -16.39 6.78 -21.36
C LYS A 175 -17.61 5.88 -21.49
N ASP A 176 -17.66 5.06 -22.55
CA ASP A 176 -18.74 4.14 -22.84
C ASP A 176 -18.84 3.03 -21.76
N SER A 177 -17.72 2.64 -21.14
CA SER A 177 -17.75 1.74 -19.98
C SER A 177 -18.37 2.37 -18.72
N GLY A 178 -18.51 3.70 -18.68
CA GLY A 178 -19.07 4.44 -17.55
C GLY A 178 -18.09 4.66 -16.38
N ALA A 179 -16.78 4.61 -16.64
CA ALA A 179 -15.77 4.93 -15.64
C ALA A 179 -15.76 6.43 -15.32
N THR A 180 -15.48 6.79 -14.07
CA THR A 180 -15.32 8.19 -13.64
C THR A 180 -13.88 8.52 -13.27
N LEU A 181 -13.02 7.52 -13.04
CA LEU A 181 -11.59 7.68 -12.82
C LEU A 181 -10.82 6.60 -13.59
N VAL A 182 -9.72 6.98 -14.24
CA VAL A 182 -8.84 6.05 -14.96
C VAL A 182 -7.48 5.97 -14.27
N LEU A 183 -7.07 4.77 -13.87
CA LEU A 183 -5.76 4.50 -13.30
C LEU A 183 -4.96 3.65 -14.28
N CYS A 184 -3.79 4.13 -14.69
CA CYS A 184 -2.91 3.42 -15.61
C CYS A 184 -1.55 3.11 -15.00
N GLN A 185 -1.07 1.90 -15.25
CA GLN A 185 0.29 1.51 -14.91
C GLN A 185 1.33 2.33 -15.67
N TRP A 186 1.06 2.61 -16.94
CA TRP A 186 1.96 3.32 -17.83
C TRP A 186 1.61 4.80 -17.96
N GLY A 187 2.47 5.54 -18.64
CA GLY A 187 2.25 6.93 -18.99
C GLY A 187 1.09 7.15 -19.97
N PHE A 188 0.73 8.42 -20.09
CA PHE A 188 -0.15 8.94 -21.14
C PHE A 188 0.66 9.84 -22.05
N ASP A 189 0.28 9.85 -23.33
CA ASP A 189 0.66 10.95 -24.21
C ASP A 189 -0.09 12.24 -23.84
N ASP A 190 0.48 13.40 -24.17
CA ASP A 190 -0.08 14.70 -23.82
C ASP A 190 -1.44 14.92 -24.52
N GLU A 191 -1.57 14.46 -25.77
CA GLU A 191 -2.81 14.51 -26.52
C GLU A 191 -3.92 13.68 -25.87
N ALA A 192 -3.58 12.47 -25.39
CA ALA A 192 -4.52 11.61 -24.68
C ALA A 192 -4.98 12.27 -23.37
N THR A 193 -4.06 12.90 -22.65
CA THR A 193 -4.35 13.62 -21.40
C THR A 193 -5.33 14.77 -21.63
N HIS A 194 -5.15 15.55 -22.70
CA HIS A 194 -6.06 16.62 -23.08
C HIS A 194 -7.44 16.11 -23.49
N LEU A 195 -7.51 14.99 -24.22
CA LEU A 195 -8.79 14.35 -24.60
C LEU A 195 -9.54 13.78 -23.39
N LEU A 196 -8.83 13.19 -22.42
CA LEU A 196 -9.41 12.73 -21.15
C LEU A 196 -9.99 13.89 -20.35
N MET A 197 -9.26 15.01 -20.29
CA MET A 197 -9.73 16.24 -19.62
C MET A 197 -11.01 16.79 -20.27
N HIS A 198 -11.06 16.91 -21.59
CA HIS A 198 -12.27 17.36 -22.30
C HIS A 198 -13.48 16.45 -22.07
N ASN A 199 -13.25 15.15 -21.89
CA ASN A 199 -14.29 14.18 -21.59
C ASN A 199 -14.66 14.09 -20.10
N LYS A 200 -14.07 14.93 -19.24
CA LYS A 200 -14.25 14.94 -17.78
C LYS A 200 -13.88 13.61 -17.12
N LEU A 201 -12.85 12.94 -17.64
CA LEU A 201 -12.29 11.71 -17.10
C LEU A 201 -10.95 12.02 -16.43
N PRO A 202 -10.91 12.24 -15.10
CA PRO A 202 -9.67 12.33 -14.36
C PRO A 202 -8.87 11.03 -14.52
N ALA A 203 -7.56 11.18 -14.64
CA ALA A 203 -6.67 10.06 -14.88
C ALA A 203 -5.38 10.17 -14.05
N VAL A 204 -4.87 9.03 -13.60
CA VAL A 204 -3.58 8.91 -12.91
C VAL A 204 -2.68 8.02 -13.75
N ARG A 205 -1.46 8.51 -14.02
CA ARG A 205 -0.43 7.83 -14.81
C ARG A 205 0.65 7.26 -13.92
N TRP A 206 1.39 6.27 -14.42
CA TRP A 206 2.56 5.69 -13.75
C TRP A 206 2.26 5.09 -12.38
N VAL A 207 1.12 4.40 -12.24
CA VAL A 207 0.76 3.69 -11.01
C VAL A 207 1.63 2.41 -10.90
N GLY A 208 2.16 2.14 -9.71
CA GLY A 208 3.00 0.97 -9.46
C GLY A 208 2.24 -0.35 -9.67
N GLY A 209 2.96 -1.42 -10.05
CA GLY A 209 2.34 -2.74 -10.23
C GLY A 209 1.69 -3.28 -8.96
N VAL A 210 2.38 -3.20 -7.83
CA VAL A 210 1.85 -3.60 -6.50
C VAL A 210 0.65 -2.74 -6.11
N GLU A 211 0.68 -1.44 -6.43
CA GLU A 211 -0.43 -0.53 -6.14
C GLU A 211 -1.68 -0.90 -6.94
N ILE A 212 -1.53 -1.29 -8.21
CA ILE A 212 -2.62 -1.74 -9.07
C ILE A 212 -3.29 -3.01 -8.53
N GLU A 213 -2.50 -3.96 -8.03
CA GLU A 213 -3.03 -5.18 -7.40
C GLU A 213 -3.81 -4.84 -6.13
N LEU A 214 -3.27 -3.98 -5.28
CA LEU A 214 -3.97 -3.52 -4.07
C LEU A 214 -5.26 -2.77 -4.42
N LEU A 215 -5.22 -1.89 -5.42
CA LEU A 215 -6.39 -1.15 -5.89
C LEU A 215 -7.46 -2.09 -6.40
N ALA A 216 -7.08 -3.10 -7.19
CA ALA A 216 -8.00 -4.12 -7.67
C ALA A 216 -8.70 -4.84 -6.50
N ILE A 217 -7.94 -5.20 -5.46
CA ILE A 217 -8.48 -5.86 -4.26
C ILE A 217 -9.39 -4.93 -3.45
N ALA A 218 -9.00 -3.66 -3.27
CA ALA A 218 -9.76 -2.68 -2.49
C ALA A 218 -11.09 -2.34 -3.17
N THR A 219 -11.05 -2.00 -4.46
CA THR A 219 -12.21 -1.50 -5.21
C THR A 219 -13.05 -2.61 -5.84
N ASP A 220 -12.64 -3.88 -5.69
CA ASP A 220 -13.20 -5.06 -6.38
C ASP A 220 -13.17 -4.92 -7.92
N ALA A 221 -12.15 -4.23 -8.43
CA ALA A 221 -11.96 -4.03 -9.86
C ALA A 221 -11.20 -5.20 -10.48
N ARG A 222 -11.42 -5.43 -11.78
CA ARG A 222 -10.52 -6.30 -12.55
C ARG A 222 -9.52 -5.46 -13.32
N ILE A 223 -8.26 -5.88 -13.27
CA ILE A 223 -7.18 -5.27 -14.04
C ILE A 223 -7.43 -5.56 -15.52
N VAL A 224 -7.59 -4.50 -16.33
CA VAL A 224 -7.89 -4.63 -17.76
C VAL A 224 -6.62 -4.41 -18.59
N PRO A 225 -6.19 -5.41 -19.38
CA PRO A 225 -4.97 -5.30 -20.19
C PRO A 225 -5.18 -4.64 -21.56
N ARG A 226 -6.43 -4.55 -22.05
CA ARG A 226 -6.77 -4.00 -23.36
C ARG A 226 -8.06 -3.17 -23.29
N PHE A 227 -8.07 -2.01 -23.94
CA PHE A 227 -9.23 -1.11 -24.00
C PHE A 227 -10.50 -1.75 -24.59
N GLU A 228 -10.36 -2.76 -25.46
CA GLU A 228 -11.49 -3.48 -26.05
C GLU A 228 -12.22 -4.39 -25.07
N GLU A 229 -11.53 -4.81 -24.01
CA GLU A 229 -12.07 -5.66 -22.97
C GLU A 229 -12.62 -4.84 -21.80
N LEU A 230 -12.59 -3.49 -21.90
CA LEU A 230 -13.11 -2.61 -20.87
C LEU A 230 -14.64 -2.62 -20.91
N ASP A 231 -15.22 -3.10 -19.81
CA ASP A 231 -16.66 -3.19 -19.63
C ASP A 231 -17.03 -2.70 -18.23
N SER A 232 -18.27 -2.24 -18.09
CA SER A 232 -18.85 -1.75 -16.84
C SER A 232 -18.76 -2.76 -15.70
N SER A 233 -18.80 -4.07 -16.00
CA SER A 233 -18.67 -5.17 -15.05
C SER A 233 -17.28 -5.32 -14.41
N LYS A 234 -16.25 -4.72 -15.02
CA LYS A 234 -14.85 -4.82 -14.58
C LYS A 234 -14.38 -3.59 -13.80
N LEU A 235 -15.21 -2.56 -13.72
CA LEU A 235 -14.89 -1.33 -13.00
C LEU A 235 -14.97 -1.55 -11.49
N GLY A 236 -14.02 -0.96 -10.77
CA GLY A 236 -14.08 -0.89 -9.32
C GLY A 236 -15.01 0.20 -8.83
N THR A 237 -15.43 0.10 -7.57
CA THR A 237 -16.20 1.14 -6.89
C THR A 237 -15.41 1.70 -5.70
N ALA A 238 -15.49 3.01 -5.50
CA ALA A 238 -14.98 3.70 -4.33
C ALA A 238 -15.93 4.86 -3.97
N GLY A 239 -16.18 5.07 -2.68
CA GLY A 239 -17.09 6.13 -2.25
C GLY A 239 -16.50 7.53 -2.46
N HIS A 240 -15.20 7.71 -2.20
CA HIS A 240 -14.56 9.01 -2.29
C HIS A 240 -13.14 8.92 -2.87
N VAL A 241 -12.85 9.76 -3.86
CA VAL A 241 -11.50 9.96 -4.38
C VAL A 241 -11.16 11.43 -4.30
N ARG A 242 -10.07 11.76 -3.62
CA ARG A 242 -9.59 13.14 -3.46
C ARG A 242 -8.10 13.25 -3.70
N GLU A 243 -7.73 14.31 -4.41
CA GLU A 243 -6.35 14.78 -4.45
C GLU A 243 -6.11 15.68 -3.23
N ILE A 244 -5.24 15.23 -2.33
CA ILE A 244 -4.83 16.00 -1.17
C ILE A 244 -3.48 16.63 -1.47
N SER A 245 -3.42 17.95 -1.40
CA SER A 245 -2.16 18.70 -1.41
C SER A 245 -1.65 18.82 0.03
N PHE A 246 -0.39 18.47 0.25
CA PHE A 246 0.20 18.54 1.59
C PHE A 246 1.31 19.59 1.64
N GLY A 247 1.18 20.55 2.58
CA GLY A 247 2.21 21.55 2.85
C GLY A 247 2.26 22.70 1.83
N THR A 248 3.42 23.35 1.77
CA THR A 248 3.68 24.49 0.86
C THR A 248 4.37 24.06 -0.44
N ASP A 249 5.04 22.92 -0.41
CA ASP A 249 5.59 22.26 -1.58
C ASP A 249 4.44 21.61 -2.35
N ASN A 250 4.51 21.63 -3.69
CA ASN A 250 3.43 21.27 -4.61
C ASN A 250 3.13 19.74 -4.66
N ASP A 251 3.40 19.04 -3.57
CA ASP A 251 3.27 17.59 -3.43
C ASP A 251 1.80 17.22 -3.20
N LYS A 252 1.26 16.50 -4.19
CA LYS A 252 -0.12 16.02 -4.19
C LYS A 252 -0.13 14.51 -4.18
N MET A 253 -1.09 13.96 -3.45
CA MET A 253 -1.34 12.53 -3.41
C MET A 253 -2.81 12.29 -3.70
N VAL A 254 -3.10 11.22 -4.44
CA VAL A 254 -4.47 10.77 -4.65
C VAL A 254 -4.82 9.76 -3.57
N VAL A 255 -5.86 10.08 -2.81
CA VAL A 255 -6.40 9.25 -1.75
C VAL A 255 -7.74 8.68 -2.20
N ILE A 256 -7.86 7.36 -2.14
CA ILE A 256 -9.07 6.61 -2.49
C ILE A 256 -9.60 5.98 -1.21
N GLU A 257 -10.79 6.40 -0.80
CA GLU A 257 -11.46 6.04 0.45
C GLU A 257 -12.83 5.39 0.18
N ASP A 258 -13.41 4.75 1.20
CA ASP A 258 -14.73 4.13 1.17
C ASP A 258 -14.87 3.05 0.08
N CYS A 259 -13.88 2.17 0.00
CA CYS A 259 -13.91 1.02 -0.88
C CYS A 259 -14.81 -0.09 -0.32
N PRO A 260 -15.52 -0.86 -1.18
CA PRO A 260 -16.41 -1.94 -0.75
C PRO A 260 -15.67 -3.04 0.01
N ASN A 261 -14.40 -3.28 -0.32
CA ASN A 261 -13.54 -4.24 0.37
C ASN A 261 -12.45 -3.51 1.15
N SER A 262 -12.66 -3.34 2.46
CA SER A 262 -11.73 -2.65 3.36
C SER A 262 -10.49 -3.47 3.75
N LYS A 263 -10.21 -4.57 3.04
CA LYS A 263 -9.08 -5.47 3.34
C LYS A 263 -7.72 -4.92 2.94
N ALA A 264 -7.68 -3.88 2.11
CA ALA A 264 -6.45 -3.17 1.80
C ALA A 264 -6.49 -1.81 2.49
N VAL A 265 -5.47 -1.52 3.29
CA VAL A 265 -5.35 -0.28 4.06
C VAL A 265 -4.00 0.34 3.83
N THR A 266 -3.94 1.67 3.90
CA THR A 266 -2.69 2.42 3.77
C THR A 266 -2.44 3.24 5.02
N VAL A 267 -1.27 3.06 5.63
CA VAL A 267 -0.78 3.93 6.69
C VAL A 267 0.02 5.05 6.04
N LEU A 268 -0.49 6.28 6.09
CA LEU A 268 0.21 7.45 5.57
C LEU A 268 1.04 8.08 6.69
N ILE A 269 2.35 7.89 6.63
CA ILE A 269 3.30 8.45 7.59
C ILE A 269 3.75 9.83 7.12
N ARG A 270 3.73 10.79 8.04
CA ARG A 270 4.22 12.15 7.83
C ARG A 270 5.44 12.40 8.70
N GLY A 271 6.35 13.25 8.25
CA GLY A 271 7.52 13.59 9.03
C GLY A 271 8.31 14.74 8.44
N GLY A 272 8.92 15.55 9.29
CA GLY A 272 9.72 16.71 8.85
C GLY A 272 11.03 16.34 8.13
N ASN A 273 11.49 15.09 8.25
CA ASN A 273 12.71 14.61 7.62
C ASN A 273 12.52 13.14 7.17
N GLN A 274 13.12 12.76 6.04
CA GLN A 274 13.09 11.39 5.51
C GLN A 274 13.59 10.37 6.53
N MET A 275 14.67 10.68 7.26
CA MET A 275 15.21 9.79 8.31
C MET A 275 14.18 9.45 9.40
N ILE A 276 13.29 10.38 9.73
CA ILE A 276 12.24 10.16 10.73
C ILE A 276 11.14 9.27 10.14
N ILE A 277 10.83 9.43 8.86
CA ILE A 277 9.83 8.64 8.15
C ILE A 277 10.29 7.20 8.01
N ASP A 278 11.54 6.98 7.60
CA ASP A 278 12.09 5.62 7.44
C ASP A 278 12.16 4.88 8.78
N GLU A 279 12.53 5.60 9.87
CA GLU A 279 12.48 5.03 11.21
C GLU A 279 11.04 4.79 11.68
N ALA A 280 10.10 5.65 11.26
CA ALA A 280 8.71 5.51 11.59
C ALA A 280 8.06 4.30 10.92
N ASP A 281 8.36 4.08 9.64
CA ASP A 281 7.95 2.91 8.89
C ASP A 281 8.45 1.62 9.57
N ARG A 282 9.76 1.54 9.88
CA ARG A 282 10.33 0.40 10.62
C ARG A 282 9.66 0.16 11.96
N SER A 283 9.44 1.23 12.72
CA SER A 283 8.84 1.12 14.05
C SER A 283 7.39 0.63 13.99
N LEU A 284 6.62 1.13 13.02
CA LEU A 284 5.25 0.68 12.77
C LEU A 284 5.22 -0.76 12.28
N HIS A 285 6.15 -1.16 11.43
CA HIS A 285 6.28 -2.55 10.97
C HIS A 285 6.44 -3.53 12.14
N ASP A 286 7.33 -3.23 13.08
CA ASP A 286 7.51 -4.05 14.27
C ASP A 286 6.26 -4.09 15.15
N ALA A 287 5.59 -2.95 15.34
CA ALA A 287 4.34 -2.91 16.10
C ALA A 287 3.26 -3.78 15.45
N MET A 288 3.09 -3.68 14.13
CA MET A 288 2.18 -4.52 13.36
C MET A 288 2.55 -6.01 13.44
N CYS A 289 3.84 -6.35 13.45
CA CYS A 289 4.33 -7.73 13.64
C CYS A 289 3.96 -8.28 15.01
N VAL A 290 4.12 -7.49 16.07
CA VAL A 290 3.73 -7.90 17.42
C VAL A 290 2.22 -8.06 17.55
N THR A 291 1.43 -7.14 16.97
CA THR A 291 -0.04 -7.28 16.91
C THR A 291 -0.45 -8.54 16.15
N ARG A 292 0.18 -8.84 15.01
CA ARG A 292 -0.07 -10.09 14.27
C ARG A 292 0.24 -11.31 15.11
N ASN A 293 1.34 -11.32 15.85
CA ASN A 293 1.71 -12.45 16.71
C ASN A 293 0.62 -12.70 17.76
N LEU A 294 0.07 -11.64 18.37
CA LEU A 294 -1.00 -11.76 19.36
C LEU A 294 -2.32 -12.28 18.75
N ILE A 295 -2.58 -11.97 17.48
CA ILE A 295 -3.73 -12.50 16.75
C ILE A 295 -3.57 -14.00 16.47
N ARG A 296 -2.37 -14.44 16.10
CA ARG A 296 -2.04 -15.85 15.83
C ARG A 296 -2.09 -16.66 17.12
N ASP A 297 -1.46 -16.15 18.17
CA ASP A 297 -1.30 -16.78 19.46
C ASP A 297 -1.46 -15.73 20.56
N ASN A 298 -2.41 -15.94 21.46
CA ASN A 298 -2.79 -14.97 22.48
C ASN A 298 -1.97 -15.10 23.79
N ARG A 299 -0.87 -15.87 23.75
CA ARG A 299 0.09 -15.99 24.84
C ARG A 299 1.06 -14.81 24.84
N ILE A 300 1.29 -14.24 26.01
CA ILE A 300 2.27 -13.19 26.25
C ILE A 300 3.22 -13.60 27.37
N VAL A 301 4.42 -13.02 27.35
CA VAL A 301 5.39 -13.11 28.44
C VAL A 301 5.78 -11.71 28.87
N TYR A 302 5.93 -11.49 30.17
CA TYR A 302 6.31 -10.18 30.69
C TYR A 302 7.79 -9.94 30.44
N GLY A 303 8.10 -8.96 29.59
CA GLY A 303 9.46 -8.58 29.24
C GLY A 303 10.22 -7.85 30.36
N GLY A 304 11.16 -6.98 29.97
CA GLY A 304 11.94 -6.21 30.94
C GLY A 304 13.04 -7.00 31.65
N GLY A 305 13.38 -8.18 31.14
CA GLY A 305 14.39 -9.08 31.71
C GLY A 305 13.87 -10.01 32.81
N ALA A 306 12.54 -10.09 32.99
CA ALA A 306 11.90 -11.01 33.94
C ALA A 306 11.62 -12.41 33.36
N ALA A 307 11.23 -12.49 32.09
CA ALA A 307 11.03 -13.73 31.34
C ALA A 307 12.35 -14.36 30.88
#